data_AF-A0A9P4DQJ4-F1
#
_entry.id   AF-A0A9P4DQJ4-F1
#
_cell.length_a   1.000
_cell.length_b   1.000
_cell.length_c   1.000
_cell.angle_alpha   90.00
_cell.angle_beta   90.00
_cell.angle_gamma   90.00
#
_symmetry.space_group_name_H-M   'P 1'
#
loop_
_entity.id
_entity.type
_entity.pdbx_description
1 polymer ?
#
loop_
_entity_poly.entity_id
_entity_poly.type
_entity_poly.pdbx_seq_one_letter_code
_entity_poly.pdbx_strand_id
1 'polypeptide(L)'
;PIPGDKVVGYRDPKTGNIIVHKATCDELNRLATQFGRNIVKEEIKWSQHKAMSYLVTIELRGIDRMGILLDLAKVVSAAFSINIREVGIHSHDGIFEGSISLYVKDAEGLQDVMTKLRKIKGIESVKRTLS
;
A
#
# COMPACT_ATOMS: atom_id res chain seq x y z
N PRO A 1 4.26 -6.75 1.57
CA PRO A 1 5.02 -5.99 0.52
C PRO A 1 4.61 -6.43 -0.90
N ILE A 2 4.77 -5.60 -1.93
CA ILE A 2 4.54 -5.93 -3.36
C ILE A 2 5.81 -5.70 -4.19
N PRO A 3 5.94 -6.27 -5.40
CA PRO A 3 7.11 -6.08 -6.24
C PRO A 3 7.49 -4.61 -6.41
N GLY A 4 8.78 -4.31 -6.26
CA GLY A 4 9.32 -2.94 -6.28
C GLY A 4 9.39 -2.27 -4.91
N ASP A 5 8.72 -2.79 -3.88
CA ASP A 5 8.97 -2.33 -2.51
C ASP A 5 10.40 -2.69 -2.08
N LYS A 6 11.05 -1.78 -1.36
CA LYS A 6 12.28 -2.09 -0.60
C LYS A 6 11.90 -3.03 0.55
N VAL A 7 12.51 -4.20 0.58
CA VAL A 7 12.18 -5.27 1.53
C VAL A 7 13.42 -5.75 2.29
N VAL A 8 13.16 -6.35 3.45
CA VAL A 8 14.16 -6.96 4.32
C VAL A 8 13.58 -8.28 4.84
N GLY A 9 14.38 -9.34 4.84
CA GLY A 9 14.00 -10.61 5.42
C GLY A 9 14.37 -10.68 6.91
N TYR A 10 13.53 -11.32 7.70
CA TYR A 10 13.81 -11.72 9.07
C TYR A 10 13.70 -13.24 9.17
N ARG A 11 14.78 -13.92 9.59
CA ARG A 11 14.78 -15.36 9.82
C ARG A 11 14.31 -15.66 11.24
N ASP A 12 13.09 -16.17 11.38
CA ASP A 12 12.52 -16.53 12.68
C ASP A 12 13.38 -17.63 13.34
N PRO A 13 13.97 -17.39 14.54
CA PRO A 13 14.77 -18.38 15.24
C PRO A 13 14.02 -19.67 15.60
N LYS A 14 12.69 -19.61 15.75
CA LYS A 14 11.87 -20.76 16.18
C LYS A 14 11.55 -21.69 15.02
N THR A 15 11.16 -21.13 13.88
CA THR A 15 10.69 -21.90 12.72
C THR A 15 11.75 -22.04 11.63
N GLY A 16 12.77 -21.18 11.62
CA GLY A 16 13.75 -21.06 10.55
C GLY A 16 13.22 -20.35 9.29
N ASN A 17 11.93 -20.00 9.25
CA ASN A 17 11.31 -19.35 8.10
C ASN A 17 11.79 -17.92 7.92
N ILE A 18 11.89 -17.49 6.67
CA ILE A 18 12.18 -16.09 6.33
C ILE A 18 10.87 -15.34 6.12
N ILE A 19 10.61 -14.38 7.00
CA ILE A 19 9.48 -13.47 6.93
C ILE A 19 9.93 -12.19 6.22
N VAL A 20 9.24 -11.82 5.15
CA VAL A 20 9.61 -10.66 4.33
C VAL A 20 8.84 -9.42 4.78
N HIS A 21 9.56 -8.43 5.29
CA HIS A 21 9.01 -7.14 5.71
C HIS A 21 9.35 -6.05 4.70
N LYS A 22 8.54 -4.99 4.67
CA LYS A 22 8.93 -3.73 4.03
C LYS A 22 10.01 -3.06 4.88
N ALA A 23 10.97 -2.38 4.25
CA ALA A 23 12.08 -1.73 4.96
C ALA A 23 11.63 -0.65 5.98
N THR A 24 10.41 -0.14 5.84
CA THR A 24 9.80 0.87 6.74
C THR A 24 8.78 0.27 7.70
N CYS A 25 8.79 -1.05 7.91
CA CYS A 25 7.85 -1.72 8.82
C CYS A 25 8.28 -1.52 10.28
N ASP A 26 7.38 -1.05 11.14
CA ASP A 26 7.69 -0.82 12.55
C ASP A 26 8.04 -2.11 13.30
N GLU A 27 7.37 -3.21 12.98
CA GLU A 27 7.68 -4.52 13.56
C GLU A 27 9.08 -5.01 13.15
N LEU A 28 9.50 -4.72 11.91
CA LEU A 28 10.87 -5.00 11.47
C LEU A 28 11.89 -4.23 12.32
N ASN A 29 11.61 -2.97 12.67
CA ASN A 29 12.51 -2.19 13.54
C ASN A 29 12.65 -2.86 14.91
N ARG A 30 11.53 -3.29 15.50
CA ARG A 30 11.51 -4.02 16.78
C ARG A 30 12.33 -5.32 16.70
N LEU A 31 12.14 -6.11 15.64
CA LEU A 31 12.86 -7.35 15.40
C LEU A 31 14.34 -7.13 15.15
N ALA A 32 14.72 -6.07 14.43
CA ALA A 32 16.11 -5.73 14.17
C ALA A 32 16.87 -5.33 15.45
N THR A 33 16.20 -4.63 16.38
CA THR A 33 16.78 -4.28 17.68
C THR A 33 16.99 -5.52 18.56
N GLN A 34 16.05 -6.47 18.57
CA GLN A 34 16.13 -7.66 19.42
C GLN A 34 16.99 -8.79 18.82
N PHE A 35 16.92 -8.98 17.49
CA PHE A 35 17.46 -10.13 16.78
C PHE A 35 18.25 -9.69 15.54
N GLY A 36 19.13 -8.69 15.67
CA GLY A 36 19.85 -8.11 14.54
C GLY A 36 20.59 -9.11 13.64
N ARG A 37 21.10 -10.22 14.21
CA ARG A 37 21.78 -11.31 13.46
C ARG A 37 20.85 -12.11 12.55
N ASN A 38 19.54 -12.04 12.79
CA ASN A 38 18.51 -12.75 12.04
C ASN A 38 17.97 -11.92 10.87
N ILE A 39 18.46 -10.69 10.70
CA ILE A 39 18.08 -9.83 9.58
C ILE A 39 18.89 -10.22 8.35
N VAL A 40 18.19 -10.67 7.30
CA VAL A 40 18.76 -11.14 6.03
C VAL A 40 18.35 -10.20 4.90
N LYS A 41 19.25 -9.27 4.53
CA LYS A 41 19.00 -8.29 3.45
C LYS A 41 19.35 -8.85 2.08
N GLU A 42 20.49 -9.53 1.96
CA GLU A 42 21.05 -10.00 0.69
C GLU A 42 20.31 -11.21 0.08
N GLU A 43 19.55 -11.94 0.91
CA GLU A 43 18.82 -13.15 0.50
C GLU A 43 17.47 -12.84 -0.18
N ILE A 44 17.00 -11.59 -0.14
CA ILE A 44 15.66 -11.23 -0.63
C ILE A 44 15.73 -10.49 -1.96
N LYS A 45 15.32 -11.17 -3.02
CA LYS A 45 15.11 -10.59 -4.35
C LYS A 45 13.71 -10.90 -4.82
N TRP A 46 13.07 -9.92 -5.46
CA TRP A 46 11.80 -10.15 -6.12
C TRP A 46 11.98 -11.12 -7.30
N SER A 47 11.11 -12.12 -7.39
CA SER A 47 11.09 -13.04 -8.53
C SER A 47 10.81 -12.28 -9.84
N GLN A 48 11.39 -12.77 -10.94
CA GLN A 48 11.04 -12.29 -12.28
C GLN A 48 9.65 -12.76 -12.73
N HIS A 49 9.15 -13.87 -12.17
CA HIS A 49 7.78 -14.31 -12.36
C HIS A 49 6.85 -13.55 -11.42
N LYS A 50 6.38 -12.38 -11.87
CA LYS A 50 5.41 -11.55 -11.15
C LYS A 50 4.00 -12.11 -11.33
N ALA A 51 3.23 -12.20 -10.25
CA ALA A 51 1.78 -12.36 -10.36
C ALA A 51 1.20 -11.20 -11.21
N MET A 52 0.08 -11.48 -11.90
CA MET A 52 -0.57 -10.49 -12.78
C MET A 52 -1.00 -9.22 -12.02
N SER A 53 -1.40 -9.37 -10.76
CA SER A 53 -1.71 -8.25 -9.86
C SER A 53 -1.68 -8.66 -8.39
N TYR A 54 -1.58 -7.66 -7.52
CA TYR A 54 -1.55 -7.77 -6.06
C TYR A 54 -2.61 -6.86 -5.48
N LEU A 55 -3.35 -7.37 -4.49
CA LEU A 55 -4.32 -6.56 -3.75
C LEU A 55 -3.58 -5.61 -2.81
N VAL A 56 -3.94 -4.33 -2.87
CA VAL A 56 -3.43 -3.29 -1.97
C VAL A 56 -4.58 -2.43 -1.50
N THR A 57 -4.54 -2.05 -0.23
CA THR A 57 -5.46 -1.08 0.35
C THR A 57 -4.75 0.27 0.52
N ILE A 58 -5.44 1.33 0.11
CA ILE A 58 -5.04 2.72 0.27
C ILE A 58 -6.04 3.38 1.19
N GLU A 59 -5.57 4.10 2.20
CA GLU A 59 -6.34 5.00 3.05
C GLU A 59 -6.31 6.42 2.52
N LEU A 60 -7.47 7.08 2.62
CA LEU A 60 -7.74 8.41 2.14
C LEU A 60 -8.34 9.24 3.27
N ARG A 61 -7.94 10.51 3.33
CA ARG A 61 -8.57 11.51 4.19
C ARG A 61 -8.61 12.84 3.49
N GLY A 62 -9.69 13.60 3.67
CA GLY A 62 -9.81 14.91 3.09
C GLY A 62 -11.10 15.63 3.47
N ILE A 63 -11.32 16.76 2.83
CA ILE A 63 -12.51 17.60 3.00
C ILE A 63 -13.62 17.02 2.12
N ASP A 64 -14.76 16.72 2.74
CA ASP A 64 -15.93 16.24 2.03
C ASP A 64 -16.53 17.36 1.17
N ARG A 65 -16.81 17.02 -0.07
CA ARG A 65 -17.48 17.90 -1.01
C ARG A 65 -18.31 17.09 -1.98
N MET A 66 -19.30 17.76 -2.55
CA MET A 66 -20.12 17.19 -3.61
C MET A 66 -19.23 16.63 -4.74
N GLY A 67 -19.51 15.37 -5.11
CA GLY A 67 -18.83 14.67 -6.20
C GLY A 67 -17.51 13.99 -5.83
N ILE A 68 -17.06 14.01 -4.57
CA ILE A 68 -15.77 13.40 -4.19
C ILE A 68 -15.70 11.90 -4.53
N LEU A 69 -16.78 11.14 -4.29
CA LEU A 69 -16.85 9.71 -4.64
C LEU A 69 -16.70 9.46 -6.13
N LEU A 70 -17.32 10.30 -6.96
CA LEU A 70 -17.24 10.19 -8.42
C LEU A 70 -15.83 10.50 -8.91
N ASP A 71 -15.18 11.51 -8.34
CA ASP A 71 -13.80 11.88 -8.69
C ASP A 71 -12.82 10.77 -8.32
N LEU A 72 -13.00 10.15 -7.14
CA LEU A 72 -12.22 8.98 -6.71
C LEU A 72 -12.38 7.80 -7.68
N ALA A 73 -13.63 7.42 -8.00
CA ALA A 73 -13.91 6.32 -8.92
C ALA A 73 -13.31 6.58 -10.32
N LYS A 74 -13.45 7.80 -10.86
CA LYS A 74 -12.89 8.17 -12.17
C LYS A 74 -11.36 8.04 -12.21
N VAL A 75 -10.65 8.49 -11.19
CA VAL A 75 -9.18 8.39 -11.16
C VAL A 75 -8.74 6.93 -11.12
N VAL A 76 -9.42 6.07 -10.36
CA VAL A 76 -9.03 4.66 -10.26
C VAL A 76 -9.38 3.88 -11.55
N SER A 77 -10.56 4.13 -12.14
CA SER A 77 -11.02 3.42 -13.34
C SER A 77 -10.35 3.90 -14.64
N ALA A 78 -10.19 5.22 -14.84
CA ALA A 78 -9.76 5.76 -16.14
C ALA A 78 -8.24 5.75 -16.34
N ALA A 79 -7.47 5.73 -15.26
CA ALA A 79 -6.05 6.06 -15.34
C ALA A 79 -5.11 4.85 -15.42
N PHE A 80 -5.58 3.64 -15.11
CA PHE A 80 -4.69 2.47 -14.95
C PHE A 80 -5.29 1.10 -15.32
N SER A 81 -6.55 1.01 -15.77
CA SER A 81 -7.25 -0.27 -15.96
C SER A 81 -7.13 -1.19 -14.73
N ILE A 82 -7.16 -0.58 -13.54
CA ILE A 82 -7.04 -1.27 -12.26
C ILE A 82 -8.43 -1.68 -11.78
N ASN A 83 -8.54 -2.94 -11.39
CA ASN A 83 -9.78 -3.44 -10.78
C ASN A 83 -9.88 -3.00 -9.32
N ILE A 84 -11.04 -2.46 -8.95
CA ILE A 84 -11.37 -2.10 -7.57
C ILE A 84 -12.04 -3.31 -6.93
N ARG A 85 -11.51 -3.76 -5.79
CA ARG A 85 -12.12 -4.83 -5.00
C ARG A 85 -13.16 -4.28 -4.02
N GLU A 86 -12.84 -3.17 -3.38
CA GLU A 86 -13.66 -2.61 -2.29
C GLU A 86 -13.39 -1.11 -2.15
N VAL A 87 -14.44 -0.36 -1.81
CA VAL A 87 -14.36 1.05 -1.43
C VAL A 87 -15.23 1.23 -0.19
N GLY A 88 -14.63 1.71 0.89
CA GLY A 88 -15.35 2.11 2.11
C GLY A 88 -15.06 3.57 2.37
N ILE A 89 -16.09 4.41 2.39
CA ILE A 89 -15.94 5.85 2.67
C ILE A 89 -17.01 6.26 3.67
N HIS A 90 -16.58 6.99 4.69
CA HIS A 90 -17.42 7.60 5.70
C HIS A 90 -17.10 9.09 5.78
N SER A 91 -18.14 9.90 5.99
CA SER A 91 -18.01 11.35 6.12
C SER A 91 -18.68 11.81 7.40
N HIS A 92 -18.02 12.71 8.11
CA HIS A 92 -18.52 13.33 9.32
C HIS A 92 -17.92 14.73 9.46
N ASP A 93 -18.75 15.71 9.82
CA ASP A 93 -18.33 17.11 10.04
C ASP A 93 -17.51 17.73 8.91
N GLY A 94 -17.87 17.41 7.66
CA GLY A 94 -17.20 17.97 6.46
C GLY A 94 -15.84 17.36 6.17
N ILE A 95 -15.46 16.28 6.85
CA ILE A 95 -14.25 15.50 6.60
C ILE A 95 -14.68 14.11 6.17
N PHE A 96 -14.12 13.63 5.06
CA PHE A 96 -14.25 12.24 4.67
C PHE A 96 -12.98 11.46 4.98
N GLU A 97 -13.18 10.22 5.34
CA GLU A 97 -12.15 9.21 5.54
C GLU A 97 -12.60 7.93 4.84
N GLY A 98 -11.65 7.12 4.42
CA GLY A 98 -12.00 5.88 3.77
C GLY A 98 -10.83 5.09 3.26
N SER A 99 -11.14 3.95 2.68
CA SER A 99 -10.18 3.04 2.08
C SER A 99 -10.63 2.57 0.69
N ILE A 100 -9.65 2.32 -0.17
CA ILE A 100 -9.85 1.71 -1.49
C ILE A 100 -8.90 0.52 -1.57
N SER A 101 -9.48 -0.67 -1.73
CA SER A 101 -8.75 -1.89 -2.02
C SER A 101 -8.77 -2.15 -3.52
N LEU A 102 -7.59 -2.23 -4.15
CA LEU A 102 -7.43 -2.29 -5.60
C LEU A 102 -6.27 -3.19 -6.01
N TYR A 103 -6.31 -3.70 -7.24
CA TYR A 103 -5.30 -4.62 -7.79
C TYR A 103 -4.24 -3.89 -8.61
N VAL A 104 -2.98 -3.89 -8.14
CA VAL A 104 -1.83 -3.26 -8.81
C VAL A 104 -0.79 -4.29 -9.27
N LYS A 105 -0.06 -3.97 -10.33
CA LYS A 105 1.03 -4.83 -10.82
C LYS A 105 2.27 -4.78 -9.92
N ASP A 106 2.60 -3.59 -9.43
CA ASP A 106 3.79 -3.32 -8.63
C ASP A 106 3.67 -1.99 -7.86
N ALA A 107 4.72 -1.66 -7.10
CA ALA A 107 4.82 -0.44 -6.31
C ALA A 107 4.82 0.84 -7.14
N GLU A 108 5.31 0.79 -8.38
CA GLU A 108 5.33 1.95 -9.29
C GLU A 108 3.90 2.30 -9.73
N GLY A 109 3.15 1.32 -10.24
CA GLY A 109 1.75 1.54 -10.62
C GLY A 109 0.88 2.00 -9.44
N LEU A 110 1.14 1.49 -8.24
CA LEU A 110 0.48 1.99 -7.03
C LEU A 110 0.84 3.46 -6.74
N GLN A 111 2.11 3.82 -6.83
CA GLN A 111 2.58 5.18 -6.55
C GLN A 111 1.96 6.18 -7.53
N ASP A 112 1.79 5.80 -8.80
CA ASP A 112 1.13 6.63 -9.79
C ASP A 112 -0.35 6.86 -9.44
N VAL A 113 -1.08 5.82 -9.04
CA VAL A 113 -2.46 5.92 -8.55
C VAL A 113 -2.54 6.89 -7.38
N MET A 114 -1.71 6.67 -6.36
CA MET A 114 -1.69 7.53 -5.17
C MET A 114 -1.37 8.99 -5.52
N THR A 115 -0.47 9.22 -6.48
CA THR A 115 -0.11 10.57 -6.94
C THR A 115 -1.25 11.25 -7.69
N LYS A 116 -1.99 10.52 -8.52
CA LYS A 116 -3.19 11.07 -9.19
C LYS A 116 -4.32 11.35 -8.19
N LEU A 117 -4.53 10.47 -7.21
CA LEU A 117 -5.50 10.70 -6.14
C LEU A 117 -5.16 11.98 -5.36
N ARG A 118 -3.90 12.19 -4.96
CA ARG A 118 -3.47 13.42 -4.26
C ARG A 118 -3.76 14.73 -5.02
N LYS A 119 -3.96 14.68 -6.33
CA LYS A 119 -4.31 15.86 -7.14
C LYS A 119 -5.79 16.22 -7.11
N ILE A 120 -6.65 15.32 -6.62
CA ILE A 120 -8.07 15.60 -6.47
C ILE A 120 -8.25 16.68 -5.41
N LYS A 121 -8.91 17.77 -5.79
CA LYS A 121 -9.24 18.86 -4.86
C LYS A 121 -10.02 18.31 -3.66
N GLY A 122 -9.56 18.62 -2.45
CA GLY A 122 -10.15 18.16 -1.20
C GLY A 122 -9.41 16.97 -0.57
N ILE A 123 -8.52 16.28 -1.28
CA ILE A 123 -7.71 15.22 -0.68
C ILE A 123 -6.54 15.83 0.10
N GLU A 124 -6.47 15.51 1.39
CA GLU A 124 -5.39 15.95 2.28
C GLU A 124 -4.31 14.88 2.41
N SER A 125 -4.71 13.61 2.49
CA SER A 125 -3.76 12.51 2.64
C SER A 125 -4.18 11.26 1.88
N VAL A 126 -3.17 10.60 1.34
CA VAL A 126 -3.27 9.30 0.65
C VAL A 126 -2.12 8.44 1.15
N LYS A 127 -2.45 7.38 1.87
CA LYS A 127 -1.48 6.48 2.50
C LYS A 127 -1.76 5.05 2.06
N ARG A 128 -0.71 4.27 1.85
CA ARG A 128 -0.87 2.83 1.66
C ARG A 128 -0.98 2.20 3.03
N THR A 129 -2.01 1.40 3.27
CA THR A 129 -2.10 0.63 4.51
C THR A 129 -0.94 -0.38 4.52
N LEU A 130 -0.09 -0.29 5.55
CA LEU A 130 0.98 -1.26 5.78
C LEU A 130 0.41 -2.37 6.64
N SER A 131 0.11 -3.51 6.02
CA SER A 131 -0.11 -4.78 6.72
C SER A 131 1.18 -5.59 6.80
#